data_AF-A0A3N0AQZ4-F1
#
_entry.id   AF-A0A3N0AQZ4-F1
#
_cell.length_a   1.000
_cell.length_b   1.000
_cell.length_c   1.000
_cell.angle_alpha   90.00
_cell.angle_beta   90.00
_cell.angle_gamma   90.00
#
_symmetry.space_group_name_H-M   'P 1'
#
loop_
_entity.id
_entity.type
_entity.pdbx_description
1 polymer ?
#
loop_
_entity_poly.entity_id
_entity_poly.type
_entity_poly.pdbx_seq_one_letter_code
_entity_poly.pdbx_strand_id
1 'polypeptide(L)' 'MSETFQFNRILVTGGAGFIGSNFVHWVVENRPEARVIVLDALTYAGNRENLA' A
#
# COMPACT_ATOMS: atom_id res chain seq x y z
N MET A 1 15.94 -21.62 13.78
CA MET A 1 15.13 -21.45 12.57
C MET A 1 14.24 -20.23 12.80
N SER A 2 14.56 -19.08 12.22
CA SER A 2 13.68 -17.91 12.33
C SER A 2 12.52 -18.10 11.36
N GLU A 3 11.32 -18.24 11.91
CA GLU A 3 10.10 -18.15 11.12
C GLU A 3 10.08 -16.76 10.46
N THR A 4 10.08 -16.74 9.13
CA THR A 4 10.00 -15.50 8.39
C THR A 4 8.52 -15.14 8.29
N PHE A 5 8.11 -14.06 8.95
CA PHE A 5 6.74 -13.57 8.80
C PHE A 5 6.49 -13.13 7.36
N GLN A 6 5.53 -13.78 6.70
CA GLN A 6 5.04 -13.39 5.38
C GLN A 6 3.76 -12.55 5.53
N PHE A 7 3.84 -11.27 5.17
CA PHE A 7 2.71 -10.34 5.22
C PHE A 7 1.91 -10.37 3.92
N ASN A 8 1.05 -11.38 3.76
CA ASN A 8 0.30 -11.58 2.52
C ASN A 8 -0.97 -10.72 2.42
N ARG A 9 -1.34 -9.98 3.47
CA ARG A 9 -2.49 -9.07 3.50
C ARG A 9 -2.09 -7.78 4.19
N ILE A 10 -2.10 -6.68 3.44
CA ILE A 10 -1.59 -5.38 3.88
C ILE A 10 -2.71 -4.36 3.74
N LEU A 11 -3.05 -3.69 4.84
CA LEU A 11 -3.95 -2.52 4.84
C LEU A 11 -3.10 -1.26 4.90
N VAL A 12 -3.19 -0.42 3.88
CA VAL A 12 -2.50 0.87 3.83
C VAL A 12 -3.52 1.97 4.08
N THR A 13 -3.38 2.67 5.20
CA THR A 13 -4.18 3.86 5.50
C THR A 13 -3.48 5.10 4.94
N GLY A 14 -4.23 6.04 4.34
CA GLY A 14 -3.62 7.20 3.68
C GLY A 14 -2.86 6.85 2.39
N GLY A 15 -3.21 5.73 1.75
CA GLY A 15 -2.51 5.19 0.58
C GLY A 15 -2.63 6.01 -0.70
N ALA A 16 -3.50 7.01 -0.77
CA ALA A 16 -3.58 7.96 -1.88
C ALA A 16 -2.71 9.22 -1.65
N GLY A 17 -2.09 9.37 -0.48
CA GLY A 17 -1.09 10.41 -0.20
C GLY A 17 0.30 10.06 -0.73
N PHE A 18 1.25 10.99 -0.65
CA PHE A 18 2.59 10.85 -1.25
C PHE A 18 3.35 9.58 -0.84
N ILE A 19 3.52 9.34 0.46
CA ILE A 19 4.28 8.16 0.95
C ILE A 19 3.45 6.90 0.77
N GLY A 20 2.15 6.98 1.09
CA GLY A 20 1.24 5.84 1.03
C GLY A 20 1.16 5.23 -0.37
N SER A 21 1.07 6.06 -1.41
CA SER A 21 0.96 5.58 -2.79
C SER A 21 2.26 4.94 -3.27
N ASN A 22 3.41 5.55 -2.98
CA ASN A 22 4.72 4.97 -3.33
C ASN A 22 4.95 3.64 -2.61
N PHE A 23 4.52 3.53 -1.34
CA PHE A 23 4.56 2.26 -0.62
C PHE A 23 3.66 1.21 -1.29
N VAL A 24 2.43 1.57 -1.68
CA VAL A 24 1.53 0.66 -2.40
C VAL A 24 2.15 0.16 -3.70
N HIS A 25 2.70 1.06 -4.53
CA HIS A 25 3.39 0.70 -5.76
C HIS A 25 4.55 -0.26 -5.51
N TRP A 26 5.40 0.06 -4.54
CA TRP A 26 6.53 -0.78 -4.17
C TRP A 26 6.08 -2.18 -3.74
N VAL A 27 5.04 -2.29 -2.93
CA VAL A 27 4.51 -3.60 -2.49
C VAL A 27 3.95 -4.38 -3.66
N VAL A 28 3.15 -3.76 -4.54
CA VAL A 28 2.58 -4.44 -5.71
C VAL A 28 3.68 -4.97 -6.64
N GLU A 29 4.76 -4.21 -6.83
CA GLU A 29 5.89 -4.60 -7.67
C GLU A 29 6.78 -5.68 -7.02
N ASN A 30 7.05 -5.57 -5.72
CA ASN A 30 8.08 -6.37 -5.05
C ASN A 30 7.51 -7.55 -4.25
N ARG A 31 6.20 -7.60 -4.03
CA ARG A 31 5.48 -8.61 -3.26
C ARG A 31 4.21 -9.03 -4.00
N PRO A 32 4.32 -9.68 -5.17
CA PRO A 32 3.16 -10.07 -5.98
C PRO A 32 2.20 -11.05 -5.27
N GLU A 33 2.68 -11.75 -4.24
CA GLU A 33 1.86 -12.60 -3.36
C GLU A 33 1.02 -11.81 -2.35
N ALA A 34 1.36 -10.55 -2.10
CA ALA A 34 0.69 -9.73 -1.12
C ALA A 34 -0.58 -9.10 -1.70
N ARG A 35 -1.69 -9.25 -0.98
CA ARG A 35 -2.92 -8.51 -1.23
C ARG A 35 -2.86 -7.18 -0.49
N VAL A 36 -2.81 -6.08 -1.25
CA VAL A 36 -2.86 -4.72 -0.71
C VAL A 36 -4.28 -4.17 -0.77
N ILE A 37 -4.73 -3.56 0.33
CA ILE A 37 -6.01 -2.83 0.42
C ILE A 37 -5.66 -1.42 0.84
N VAL A 38 -6.06 -0.44 0.03
CA VAL A 38 -5.91 0.98 0.38
C VAL A 38 -7.19 1.49 1.02
N LEU A 39 -7.07 2.07 2.21
CA LEU A 39 -8.12 2.83 2.86
C LEU A 39 -7.68 4.29 2.94
N ASP A 40 -8.39 5.16 2.23
CA ASP A 40 -8.07 6.59 2.19
C ASP A 40 -9.33 7.44 2.34
N ALA A 41 -9.20 8.53 3.09
CA ALA A 41 -10.28 9.49 3.31
C ALA A 41 -10.38 10.54 2.18
N LEU A 42 -9.38 10.60 1.29
CA LEU A 42 -9.28 11.54 0.17
C LEU A 42 -9.46 12.99 0.62
N THR A 43 -8.78 13.36 1.71
CA THR A 43 -8.69 14.75 2.17
C THR A 43 -7.74 15.55 1.25
N TYR A 44 -7.40 16.79 1.61
CA TYR A 44 -6.53 17.66 0.81
C TYR A 44 -5.23 16.98 0.32
N ALA A 45 -4.64 16.09 1.13
CA ALA A 45 -3.37 15.42 0.79
C ALA A 45 -3.54 14.13 -0.04
N GLY A 46 -4.78 13.67 -0.26
CA GLY A 46 -5.06 12.43 -1.00
C GLY A 46 -5.37 12.71 -2.47
N ASN A 47 -4.69 12.02 -3.38
CA ASN A 47 -4.97 12.10 -4.82
C ASN A 47 -5.11 10.69 -5.42
N ARG A 48 -6.27 10.39 -6.01
CA ARG A 48 -6.53 9.08 -6.63
C ARG A 48 -5.60 8.78 -7.81
N GLU A 49 -5.14 9.81 -8.53
CA GLU A 49 -4.17 9.66 -9.62
C GLU A 49 -2.83 9.08 -9.14
N ASN A 50 -2.50 9.22 -7.85
CA ASN A 50 -1.30 8.60 -7.29
C ASN A 50 -1.35 7.06 -7.29
N LEU A 51 -2.53 6.46 -7.48
CA LEU A 51 -2.77 5.01 -7.54
C LEU A 51 -3.14 4.51 -8.95
N ALA A 52 -3.08 5.38 -9.96
CA ALA A 52 -3.40 5.05 -11.35
C ALA A 52 -2.27 4.27 -12.05
#